data_AF-A0A7K4B726-F1
#
_entry.id   AF-A0A7K4B726-F1
#
_cell.length_a   1.000
_cell.length_b   1.000
_cell.length_c   1.000
_cell.angle_alpha   90.00
_cell.angle_beta   90.00
_cell.angle_gamma   90.00
#
_symmetry.space_group_name_H-M   'P 1'
#
loop_
_entity.id
_entity.type
_entity.pdbx_description
1 polymer ?
#
loop_
_entity_poly.entity_id
_entity_poly.type
_entity_poly.pdbx_seq_one_letter_code
_entity_poly.pdbx_strand_id
1 'polypeptide(L)'
;MQDSLPKKFTHEEIDKSHSSFFTRPFFLSLTIGLPFCLFKILFGIQFIRASGIYNQSIFLVPGIILIIWAGIDMMFNLVRAGYDLIGIPDKIEFCILAQLGRYLNASMVFLALDTLITFSIICAALWSGWIVHLNQIESILWYFATTLNLISLSLVILWNEIKRMVIE
;
A
#
# COMPACT_ATOMS: atom_id res chain seq x y z
N MET A 1 38.11 22.52 -32.94
CA MET A 1 38.29 21.06 -32.95
C MET A 1 37.70 20.55 -31.66
N GLN A 2 36.52 19.94 -31.78
CA GLN A 2 35.74 19.30 -30.72
C GLN A 2 36.33 17.89 -30.47
N ASP A 3 35.98 17.27 -29.34
CA ASP A 3 36.44 15.96 -28.80
C ASP A 3 37.82 15.96 -28.11
N SER A 4 38.00 15.39 -26.91
CA SER A 4 37.29 14.25 -26.31
C SER A 4 37.41 14.27 -24.78
N LEU A 5 36.27 14.09 -24.13
CA LEU A 5 36.15 13.61 -22.75
C LEU A 5 36.48 12.10 -22.69
N PRO A 6 36.82 11.58 -21.51
CA PRO A 6 35.95 10.53 -20.98
C PRO A 6 35.33 10.95 -19.65
N LYS A 7 34.12 11.50 -19.74
CA LYS A 7 33.19 11.80 -18.64
C LYS A 7 32.44 10.53 -18.22
N LYS A 8 33.12 9.38 -18.21
CA LYS A 8 32.49 8.07 -18.06
C LYS A 8 32.78 7.39 -16.72
N PHE A 9 33.48 8.07 -15.80
CA PHE A 9 33.96 7.46 -14.55
C PHE A 9 33.26 7.93 -13.27
N THR A 10 32.15 8.68 -13.35
CA THR A 10 31.49 9.24 -12.15
C THR A 10 29.98 9.01 -12.05
N HIS A 11 29.34 8.37 -13.03
CA HIS A 11 27.89 8.16 -13.00
C HIS A 11 27.44 6.79 -12.47
N GLU A 12 28.28 5.75 -12.52
CA GLU A 12 27.89 4.41 -12.03
C GLU A 12 28.00 4.23 -10.50
N GLU A 13 28.81 5.05 -9.81
CA GLU A 13 29.00 4.92 -8.35
C GLU A 13 27.96 5.72 -7.54
N ILE A 14 27.41 6.81 -8.09
CA ILE A 14 26.38 7.62 -7.41
C ILE A 14 25.01 6.92 -7.47
N ASP A 15 24.74 6.15 -8.52
CA ASP A 15 23.44 5.50 -8.75
C ASP A 15 23.23 4.21 -7.92
N LYS A 16 24.30 3.66 -7.31
CA LYS A 16 24.24 2.42 -6.51
C LYS A 16 24.08 2.62 -5.00
N SER A 17 24.23 3.83 -4.47
CA SER A 17 24.39 4.03 -3.02
C SER A 17 23.12 4.47 -2.26
N HIS A 18 22.13 5.08 -2.93
CA HIS A 18 20.95 5.61 -2.24
C HIS A 18 19.65 5.18 -2.90
N SER A 19 19.17 3.97 -2.60
CA SER A 19 17.72 3.72 -2.59
C SER A 19 17.12 4.79 -1.66
N SER A 20 16.41 5.79 -2.19
CA SER A 20 15.92 6.88 -1.35
C SER A 20 14.99 6.33 -0.29
N PHE A 21 15.06 6.88 0.93
CA PHE A 21 14.28 6.39 2.08
C PHE A 21 12.78 6.27 1.74
N PHE A 22 12.25 7.21 0.95
CA PHE A 22 10.84 7.25 0.55
C PHE A 22 10.43 6.20 -0.49
N THR A 23 11.36 5.65 -1.26
CA THR A 23 11.08 4.58 -2.23
C THR A 23 11.48 3.20 -1.71
N ARG A 24 12.03 3.12 -0.49
CA ARG A 24 12.37 1.84 0.12
C ARG A 24 11.11 0.98 0.31
N PRO A 25 11.19 -0.32 -0.01
CA PRO A 25 10.11 -1.28 0.23
C PRO A 25 9.60 -1.26 1.67
N PHE A 26 10.48 -1.07 2.66
CA PHE A 26 10.09 -0.92 4.05
C PHE A 26 9.15 0.28 4.28
N PHE A 27 9.52 1.47 3.79
CA PHE A 27 8.72 2.67 3.93
C PHE A 27 7.36 2.47 3.24
N LEU A 28 7.36 2.05 1.98
CA LEU A 28 6.13 1.84 1.22
C LEU A 28 5.20 0.79 1.85
N SER A 29 5.74 -0.31 2.40
CA SER A 29 4.94 -1.35 3.06
C SER A 29 4.29 -0.85 4.35
N LEU A 30 5.04 -0.09 5.16
CA LEU A 30 4.51 0.50 6.38
C LEU A 30 3.55 1.64 6.10
N THR A 31 3.81 2.44 5.06
CA THR A 31 3.12 3.70 4.87
C THR A 31 2.01 3.72 3.84
N ILE A 32 1.99 2.73 2.96
CA ILE A 32 0.94 2.57 1.95
C ILE A 32 0.25 1.22 2.18
N GLY A 33 1.02 0.14 2.29
CA GLY A 33 0.50 -1.22 2.45
C GLY A 33 -0.30 -1.43 3.74
N LEU A 34 0.27 -1.05 4.89
CA LEU A 34 -0.38 -1.23 6.18
C LEU A 34 -1.69 -0.42 6.31
N PRO A 35 -1.76 0.86 5.90
CA PRO A 35 -3.03 1.58 5.79
C PRO A 35 -4.08 0.89 4.91
N PHE A 36 -3.70 0.36 3.74
CA PHE A 36 -4.62 -0.36 2.86
C PHE A 36 -5.22 -1.60 3.54
N CYS A 37 -4.41 -2.34 4.29
CA CYS A 37 -4.89 -3.47 5.08
C CYS A 37 -5.85 -3.01 6.19
N LEU A 38 -5.52 -1.92 6.90
CA LEU A 38 -6.38 -1.37 7.95
C LEU A 38 -7.75 -0.96 7.41
N PHE A 39 -7.82 -0.31 6.25
CA PHE A 39 -9.11 0.06 5.65
C PHE A 39 -9.99 -1.15 5.37
N LYS A 40 -9.43 -2.23 4.80
CA LYS A 40 -10.16 -3.47 4.53
C LYS A 40 -10.64 -4.13 5.83
N ILE A 41 -9.80 -4.20 6.87
CA ILE A 41 -10.18 -4.77 8.18
C ILE A 41 -11.31 -3.96 8.80
N LEU A 42 -11.14 -2.65 8.91
CA LEU A 42 -12.13 -1.77 9.54
C LEU A 42 -13.45 -1.83 8.79
N PHE A 43 -13.43 -1.79 7.46
CA PHE A 43 -14.64 -1.93 6.66
C PHE A 43 -15.29 -3.31 6.79
N GLY A 44 -14.50 -4.39 6.87
CA GLY A 44 -14.99 -5.73 7.12
C GLY A 44 -15.69 -5.87 8.48
N ILE A 45 -15.14 -5.24 9.53
CA ILE A 45 -15.79 -5.17 10.86
C ILE A 45 -17.14 -4.44 10.77
N GLN A 46 -17.20 -3.33 10.04
CA GLN A 46 -18.45 -2.58 9.83
C GLN A 46 -19.50 -3.42 9.10
N PHE A 47 -19.09 -4.23 8.11
CA PHE A 47 -19.98 -5.17 7.43
C PHE A 47 -20.54 -6.23 8.38
N ILE A 48 -19.69 -6.82 9.24
CA ILE A 48 -20.15 -7.80 10.24
C ILE A 48 -21.14 -7.15 11.22
N ARG A 49 -20.88 -5.91 11.67
CA ARG A 49 -21.82 -5.16 12.54
C ARG A 49 -23.13 -4.82 11.82
N ALA A 50 -23.07 -4.41 10.56
CA ALA A 50 -24.23 -4.16 9.73
C ALA A 50 -25.12 -5.40 9.59
N SER A 51 -24.52 -6.60 9.52
CA SER A 51 -25.27 -7.86 9.53
C SER A 51 -26.16 -8.00 10.76
N GLY A 52 -25.68 -7.59 11.93
CA GLY A 52 -26.44 -7.62 13.19
C GLY A 52 -27.48 -6.49 13.28
N ILE A 53 -27.13 -5.28 12.86
CA ILE A 53 -28.00 -4.09 12.92
C ILE A 53 -29.21 -4.24 11.97
N TYR A 54 -28.95 -4.63 10.73
CA TYR A 54 -30.00 -4.78 9.72
C TYR A 54 -30.64 -6.16 9.70
N ASN A 55 -30.17 -7.09 10.55
CA ASN A 55 -30.60 -8.49 10.59
C ASN A 55 -30.53 -9.18 9.21
N GLN A 56 -29.53 -8.81 8.38
CA GLN A 56 -29.31 -9.36 7.05
C GLN A 56 -27.96 -10.06 6.98
N SER A 57 -27.99 -11.39 6.89
CA SER A 57 -26.79 -12.23 6.82
C SER A 57 -25.92 -11.97 5.58
N ILE A 58 -26.43 -11.24 4.58
CA ILE A 58 -25.71 -10.89 3.36
C ILE A 58 -24.45 -10.06 3.63
N PHE A 59 -24.40 -9.33 4.75
CA PHE A 59 -23.23 -8.53 5.13
C PHE A 59 -22.15 -9.33 5.86
N LEU A 60 -22.48 -10.50 6.43
CA LEU A 60 -21.54 -11.29 7.22
C LEU A 60 -20.42 -11.87 6.36
N VAL A 61 -20.77 -12.51 5.25
CA VAL A 61 -19.81 -13.20 4.39
C VAL A 61 -18.79 -12.23 3.77
N PRO A 62 -19.20 -11.11 3.15
CA PRO A 62 -18.25 -10.12 2.63
C PRO A 62 -17.35 -9.53 3.72
N GLY A 63 -17.90 -9.30 4.93
CA GLY A 63 -17.12 -8.78 6.06
C GLY A 63 -15.98 -9.72 6.47
N ILE A 64 -16.27 -11.02 6.58
CA ILE A 64 -15.26 -12.05 6.89
C ILE A 64 -14.20 -12.14 5.78
N ILE A 65 -14.63 -12.12 4.51
CA ILE A 65 -13.72 -12.18 3.36
C ILE A 65 -12.74 -11.00 3.39
N LEU A 66 -13.24 -9.79 3.63
CA LEU A 66 -12.40 -8.59 3.71
C LEU A 66 -11.35 -8.69 4.82
N ILE A 67 -11.73 -9.17 6.01
CA ILE A 67 -10.81 -9.31 7.14
C ILE A 67 -9.73 -10.36 6.84
N ILE A 68 -10.10 -11.52 6.32
CA ILE A 68 -9.15 -12.58 5.98
C ILE A 68 -8.18 -12.09 4.90
N TRP A 69 -8.71 -11.51 3.83
CA TRP A 69 -7.90 -10.98 2.74
C TRP A 69 -6.91 -9.92 3.24
N ALA A 70 -7.38 -8.96 4.04
CA ALA A 70 -6.54 -7.93 4.61
C ALA A 70 -5.49 -8.48 5.58
N GLY A 71 -5.82 -9.51 6.36
CA GLY A 71 -4.88 -10.19 7.23
C GLY A 71 -3.73 -10.81 6.44
N ILE A 72 -4.04 -11.45 5.30
CA ILE A 72 -3.03 -12.01 4.43
C ILE A 72 -2.18 -10.89 3.81
N ASP A 73 -2.78 -9.83 3.26
CA ASP A 73 -2.04 -8.69 2.70
C ASP A 73 -1.14 -8.01 3.74
N MET A 74 -1.60 -7.92 4.99
CA MET A 74 -0.80 -7.38 6.09
C MET A 74 0.43 -8.25 6.35
N MET A 75 0.29 -9.58 6.34
CA MET A 75 1.44 -10.49 6.47
C MET A 75 2.45 -10.27 5.33
N PHE A 76 1.99 -10.16 4.08
CA PHE A 76 2.87 -9.90 2.93
C PHE A 76 3.64 -8.58 3.08
N ASN A 77 2.96 -7.50 3.46
CA ASN A 77 3.59 -6.20 3.71
C ASN A 77 4.59 -6.23 4.87
N LEU A 78 4.29 -6.93 5.96
CA LEU A 78 5.20 -7.08 7.10
C LEU A 78 6.44 -7.92 6.76
N VAL A 79 6.25 -9.03 6.05
CA VAL A 79 7.36 -9.90 5.62
C VAL A 79 8.28 -9.15 4.66
N ARG A 80 7.72 -8.37 3.73
CA ARG A 80 8.51 -7.54 2.81
C ARG A 80 9.29 -6.46 3.55
N ALA A 81 8.66 -5.77 4.51
CA ALA A 81 9.33 -4.81 5.37
C ALA A 81 10.48 -5.45 6.16
N GLY A 82 10.27 -6.66 6.69
CA GLY A 82 11.30 -7.43 7.40
C GLY A 82 12.46 -7.85 6.50
N TYR A 83 12.19 -8.33 5.28
CA TYR A 83 13.25 -8.70 4.34
C TYR A 83 14.08 -7.51 3.86
N ASP A 84 13.46 -6.34 3.67
CA ASP A 84 14.17 -5.10 3.35
C ASP A 84 15.13 -4.70 4.49
N LEU A 85 14.71 -4.85 5.75
CA LEU A 85 15.57 -4.61 6.92
C LEU A 85 16.77 -5.56 7.02
N ILE A 86 16.62 -6.81 6.54
CA ILE A 86 17.70 -7.82 6.52
C ILE A 86 18.59 -7.67 5.27
N GLY A 87 18.28 -6.72 4.38
CA GLY A 87 19.07 -6.45 3.17
C GLY A 87 18.84 -7.44 2.03
N ILE A 88 17.68 -8.11 2.00
CA ILE A 88 17.25 -9.00 0.91
C ILE A 88 16.04 -8.37 0.21
N PRO A 89 16.23 -7.32 -0.60
CA PRO A 89 15.13 -6.78 -1.41
C PRO A 89 14.66 -7.81 -2.45
N ASP A 90 13.38 -7.73 -2.84
CA ASP A 90 12.77 -8.39 -4.03
C ASP A 90 12.31 -9.85 -4.00
N LYS A 91 12.26 -10.54 -2.86
CA LYS A 91 11.66 -11.90 -2.87
C LYS A 91 10.13 -11.91 -3.00
N ILE A 92 9.40 -10.89 -2.57
CA ILE A 92 7.94 -10.96 -2.36
C ILE A 92 7.20 -9.67 -2.79
N GLU A 93 6.00 -9.81 -3.37
CA GLU A 93 5.11 -8.70 -3.75
C GLU A 93 4.33 -8.09 -2.56
N PHE A 94 3.77 -6.89 -2.72
CA PHE A 94 3.07 -6.17 -1.63
C PHE A 94 1.78 -6.85 -1.14
N CYS A 95 1.02 -7.51 -2.03
CA CYS A 95 -0.30 -8.06 -1.72
C CYS A 95 -0.45 -9.50 -2.24
N ILE A 96 -1.37 -10.28 -1.68
CA ILE A 96 -1.58 -11.67 -2.14
C ILE A 96 -2.06 -11.73 -3.59
N LEU A 97 -2.87 -10.76 -4.02
CA LEU A 97 -3.29 -10.66 -5.42
C LEU A 97 -2.11 -10.41 -6.35
N ALA A 98 -1.17 -9.56 -5.95
CA ALA A 98 0.04 -9.31 -6.73
C ALA A 98 0.95 -10.55 -6.77
N GLN A 99 1.02 -11.30 -5.66
CA GLN A 99 1.72 -12.59 -5.62
C GLN A 99 1.08 -13.63 -6.54
N LEU A 100 -0.26 -13.69 -6.58
CA LEU A 100 -0.99 -14.54 -7.53
C LEU A 100 -0.76 -14.08 -8.98
N GLY A 101 -0.80 -12.77 -9.20
CA GLY A 101 -0.48 -12.14 -10.49
C GLY A 101 0.94 -12.43 -10.96
N ARG A 102 1.91 -12.61 -10.05
CA ARG A 102 3.28 -13.01 -10.40
C ARG A 102 3.31 -14.39 -11.07
N TYR A 103 2.50 -15.34 -10.63
CA TYR A 103 2.37 -16.64 -11.30
C TYR A 103 1.77 -16.53 -12.71
N LEU A 104 0.99 -15.48 -12.96
CA LEU A 104 0.35 -15.19 -14.25
C LEU A 104 1.11 -14.11 -15.06
N ASN A 105 2.31 -13.71 -14.65
CA ASN A 105 3.09 -12.61 -15.22
C ASN A 105 2.36 -11.25 -15.31
N ALA A 106 1.39 -11.02 -14.43
CA ALA A 106 0.53 -9.83 -14.39
C ALA A 106 0.48 -9.15 -13.01
N SER A 107 1.55 -9.25 -12.21
CA SER A 107 1.60 -8.75 -10.82
C SER A 107 1.15 -7.28 -10.68
N MET A 108 1.56 -6.40 -11.59
CA MET A 108 1.17 -4.99 -11.60
C MET A 108 -0.34 -4.78 -11.80
N VAL A 109 -1.00 -5.60 -12.61
CA VAL A 109 -2.45 -5.50 -12.87
C VAL A 109 -3.23 -5.88 -11.61
N PHE A 110 -2.83 -6.97 -10.97
CA PHE A 110 -3.48 -7.42 -9.74
C PHE A 110 -3.22 -6.47 -8.56
N LEU A 111 -2.04 -5.84 -8.51
CA LEU A 111 -1.76 -4.78 -7.54
C LEU A 111 -2.64 -3.54 -7.77
N ALA A 112 -2.82 -3.14 -9.03
CA ALA A 112 -3.70 -2.03 -9.38
C ALA A 112 -5.16 -2.34 -9.03
N LEU A 113 -5.61 -3.59 -9.23
CA LEU A 113 -6.94 -4.04 -8.84
C LEU A 113 -7.15 -3.98 -7.33
N ASP A 114 -6.19 -4.49 -6.55
CA ASP A 114 -6.21 -4.41 -5.08
C ASP A 114 -6.32 -2.96 -4.59
N THR A 115 -5.54 -2.08 -5.22
CA THR A 115 -5.53 -0.64 -4.95
C THR A 115 -6.88 -0.02 -5.29
N LEU A 116 -7.47 -0.35 -6.44
CA LEU A 116 -8.78 0.14 -6.87
C LEU A 116 -9.90 -0.30 -5.91
N ILE A 117 -9.89 -1.56 -5.48
CA ILE A 117 -10.87 -2.09 -4.53
C ILE A 117 -10.72 -1.37 -3.18
N THR A 118 -9.49 -1.17 -2.71
CA THR A 118 -9.23 -0.47 -1.45
C THR A 118 -9.70 0.98 -1.51
N PHE A 119 -9.42 1.72 -2.59
CA PHE A 119 -9.94 3.08 -2.74
C PHE A 119 -11.46 3.11 -2.83
N SER A 120 -12.07 2.12 -3.49
CA SER A 120 -13.52 1.99 -3.55
C SER A 120 -14.13 1.78 -2.15
N ILE A 121 -13.48 0.98 -1.28
CA ILE A 121 -13.85 0.82 0.13
C ILE A 121 -13.77 2.15 0.87
N ILE A 122 -12.67 2.90 0.73
CA ILE A 122 -12.49 4.20 1.37
C ILE A 122 -13.59 5.17 0.93
N CYS A 123 -13.83 5.28 -0.38
CA CYS A 123 -14.87 6.13 -0.95
C CYS A 123 -16.26 5.73 -0.46
N ALA A 124 -16.58 4.43 -0.44
CA ALA A 124 -17.85 3.94 0.06
C ALA A 124 -18.05 4.29 1.53
N ALA A 125 -17.04 4.09 2.38
CA ALA A 125 -17.11 4.40 3.80
C ALA A 125 -17.30 5.90 4.08
N LEU A 126 -16.61 6.76 3.32
CA LEU A 126 -16.75 8.23 3.40
C LEU A 126 -18.11 8.70 2.91
N TRP A 127 -18.53 8.26 1.72
CA TRP A 127 -19.75 8.73 1.07
C TRP A 127 -21.02 8.24 1.76
N SER A 128 -21.04 6.98 2.21
CA SER A 128 -22.20 6.40 2.91
C SER A 128 -22.33 6.83 4.37
N GLY A 129 -21.35 7.56 4.92
CA GLY A 129 -21.33 7.95 6.33
C GLY A 129 -21.03 6.79 7.31
N TRP A 130 -20.61 5.62 6.81
CA TRP A 130 -20.31 4.45 7.64
C TRP A 130 -19.16 4.66 8.62
N ILE A 131 -18.30 5.65 8.38
CA ILE A 131 -17.22 6.04 9.30
C ILE A 131 -17.76 6.44 10.68
N VAL A 132 -18.97 7.00 10.78
CA VAL A 132 -19.57 7.42 12.06
C VAL A 132 -19.86 6.22 12.98
N HIS A 133 -20.00 5.02 12.43
CA HIS A 133 -20.27 3.80 13.19
C HIS A 133 -19.01 3.11 13.71
N LEU A 134 -17.82 3.68 13.45
CA LEU A 134 -16.57 3.16 14.02
C LEU A 134 -16.50 3.53 15.49
N ASN A 135 -15.94 2.63 16.30
CA ASN A 135 -15.64 2.98 17.69
C ASN A 135 -14.47 3.99 17.76
N GLN A 136 -14.16 4.49 18.96
CA GLN A 136 -13.12 5.51 19.12
C GLN A 136 -11.73 5.04 18.64
N ILE A 137 -11.34 3.80 18.95
CA ILE A 137 -10.04 3.23 18.57
C ILE A 137 -9.98 3.04 17.04
N GLU A 138 -11.03 2.51 16.45
CA GLU A 138 -11.16 2.28 15.02
C GLU A 138 -11.17 3.59 14.23
N SER A 139 -11.81 4.63 14.76
CA SER A 139 -11.80 5.97 14.16
C SER A 139 -10.39 6.57 14.18
N ILE A 140 -9.67 6.44 15.31
CA ILE A 140 -8.26 6.86 15.41
C ILE A 140 -7.41 6.10 14.38
N LEU A 141 -7.57 4.78 14.29
CA LEU A 141 -6.85 3.95 13.32
C LEU A 141 -7.19 4.35 11.87
N TRP A 142 -8.46 4.63 11.57
CA TRP A 142 -8.90 5.07 10.25
C TRP A 142 -8.28 6.41 9.86
N TYR A 143 -8.34 7.40 10.74
CA TYR A 143 -7.77 8.72 10.46
C TYR A 143 -6.25 8.66 10.37
N PHE A 144 -5.60 7.93 11.27
CA PHE A 144 -4.16 7.71 11.21
C PHE A 144 -3.75 7.03 9.89
N ALA A 145 -4.42 5.95 9.51
CA ALA A 145 -4.17 5.25 8.25
C ALA A 145 -4.37 6.18 7.03
N THR A 146 -5.42 7.01 7.05
CA THR A 146 -5.71 7.98 5.98
C THR A 146 -4.62 9.04 5.87
N THR A 147 -4.26 9.67 6.99
CA THR A 147 -3.20 10.68 7.03
C THR A 147 -1.88 10.09 6.53
N LEU A 148 -1.53 8.92 7.04
CA LEU A 148 -0.27 8.27 6.73
C LEU A 148 -0.22 7.87 5.24
N ASN A 149 -1.30 7.30 4.70
CA ASN A 149 -1.40 6.92 3.29
C ASN A 149 -1.30 8.12 2.35
N LEU A 150 -2.09 9.17 2.58
CA LEU A 150 -2.12 10.34 1.70
C LEU A 150 -0.81 11.12 1.72
N ILE A 151 -0.27 11.41 2.91
CA ILE A 151 1.00 12.13 3.03
C ILE A 151 2.13 11.32 2.37
N SER A 152 2.16 10.01 2.56
CA SER A 152 3.22 9.17 1.99
C SER A 152 3.14 9.09 0.47
N LEU A 153 1.94 8.97 -0.09
CA LEU A 153 1.75 9.04 -1.55
C LEU A 153 2.21 10.39 -2.09
N SER A 154 1.82 11.51 -1.46
CA SER A 154 2.26 12.84 -1.87
C SER A 154 3.79 13.01 -1.79
N LEU A 155 4.42 12.51 -0.74
CA LEU A 155 5.89 12.54 -0.59
C LEU A 155 6.60 11.73 -1.67
N VAL A 156 6.11 10.52 -1.95
CA VAL A 156 6.68 9.64 -2.99
C VAL A 156 6.57 10.29 -4.37
N ILE A 157 5.41 10.88 -4.68
CA ILE A 157 5.20 11.59 -5.96
C ILE A 157 6.13 12.79 -6.06
N LEU A 158 6.17 13.65 -5.04
CA LEU A 158 7.04 14.83 -5.02
C LEU A 158 8.51 14.45 -5.16
N TRP A 159 8.95 13.42 -4.45
CA TRP A 159 10.33 12.94 -4.51
C TRP A 159 10.71 12.45 -5.91
N ASN A 160 9.82 11.68 -6.55
CA ASN A 160 10.06 11.17 -7.89
C ASN A 160 10.15 12.29 -8.92
N GLU A 161 9.31 13.33 -8.80
CA GLU A 161 9.34 14.48 -9.70
C GLU A 161 10.62 15.32 -9.52
N ILE A 162 11.03 15.59 -8.27
CA ILE A 162 12.30 16.27 -7.99
C ILE A 162 13.47 15.47 -8.57
N LYS A 163 13.50 14.15 -8.36
CA LYS A 163 14.56 13.30 -8.90
C LYS A 163 14.60 13.36 -10.43
N ARG A 164 13.44 13.38 -11.08
CA ARG A 164 13.35 13.50 -12.55
C ARG A 164 13.93 14.83 -13.03
N MET A 165 13.56 15.96 -12.39
CA MET A 165 14.06 17.29 -12.77
C MET A 165 15.56 17.51 -12.51
N VAL A 166 16.17 16.76 -11.59
CA VAL A 166 17.60 16.87 -11.27
C VAL A 166 18.46 16.01 -12.21
N ILE A 167 17.89 14.96 -12.80
CA ILE A 167 18.61 14.01 -13.66
C ILE A 167 18.47 14.36 -15.15
N GLU A 168 17.35 14.99 -15.56
CA GLU A 168 17.15 15.58 -16.91
C GLU A 168 17.82 16.96 -17.03
#